data_AF-A0A7K9XLJ6-F1
#
_entry.id   AF-A0A7K9XLJ6-F1
#
_cell.length_a   1.000
_cell.length_b   1.000
_cell.length_c   1.000
_cell.angle_alpha   90.00
_cell.angle_beta   90.00
_cell.angle_gamma   90.00
#
_symmetry.space_group_name_H-M   'P 1'
#
loop_
_entity.id
_entity.type
_entity.pdbx_description
1 polymer ?
#
loop_
_entity_poly.entity_id
_entity_poly.type
_entity_poly.pdbx_seq_one_letter_code
_entity_poly.pdbx_strand_id
1 'polypeptide(L)'
;SPGAEWGSAAERPGSSLLTRQLQELWRKSRGSLAPQRLLFEVTSASLYTIYLIRSGRFDKAPAAIARRYSDFERLNRRLRCRFGCDMAGIAFPRKRLRRNFTAETIAKRSRAFEQFLSHLHSIAEIRRSPEFLEFFFLQDLQAAQRLTCTGMYREALATWANAYRLQDRLGVCGSGRFLLTLAGLAVCHQELDELGEAHSCCEQALQLLEAQGSHPLLGPFLQAHVHLAWKVGKDKRRSEARLQDLREAGLPLQQQPTLKECLIKESLE
;
A
#
# COMPACT_ATOMS: atom_id res chain seq x y z
N SER A 1 -16.49 56.97 -20.96
CA SER A 1 -15.49 56.12 -20.27
C SER A 1 -15.98 54.68 -20.26
N PRO A 2 -15.15 53.71 -20.65
CA PRO A 2 -15.60 52.50 -21.33
C PRO A 2 -15.84 51.33 -20.38
N GLY A 3 -16.66 50.39 -20.87
CA GLY A 3 -17.08 49.17 -20.19
C GLY A 3 -15.97 48.12 -20.05
N ALA A 4 -16.09 47.32 -19.00
CA ALA A 4 -15.21 46.20 -18.68
C ALA A 4 -15.80 44.90 -19.24
N GLU A 5 -15.25 44.44 -20.37
CA GLU A 5 -15.45 43.09 -20.88
C GLU A 5 -14.32 42.15 -20.42
N TRP A 6 -14.70 40.90 -20.26
CA TRP A 6 -13.98 39.86 -19.56
C TRP A 6 -12.78 39.32 -20.35
N GLY A 7 -11.60 39.35 -19.74
CA GLY A 7 -10.40 38.67 -20.23
C GLY A 7 -10.34 37.23 -19.71
N SER A 8 -10.62 36.28 -20.59
CA SER A 8 -10.48 34.83 -20.38
C SER A 8 -9.07 34.47 -19.88
N ALA A 9 -9.00 33.79 -18.74
CA ALA A 9 -7.76 33.23 -18.21
C ALA A 9 -7.29 32.09 -19.13
N ALA A 10 -6.18 32.33 -19.83
CA ALA A 10 -5.51 31.31 -20.64
C ALA A 10 -5.12 30.11 -19.75
N GLU A 11 -5.84 29.01 -19.89
CA GLU A 11 -5.44 27.71 -19.35
C GLU A 11 -4.11 27.29 -19.98
N ARG A 12 -3.11 27.03 -19.13
CA ARG A 12 -1.80 26.53 -19.53
C ARG A 12 -1.92 25.07 -19.99
N PRO A 13 -1.57 24.72 -21.24
CA PRO A 13 -1.58 23.33 -21.70
C PRO A 13 -0.30 22.62 -21.25
N GLY A 14 -0.26 22.23 -19.97
CA GLY A 14 0.90 21.55 -19.36
C GLY A 14 0.70 20.07 -19.03
N SER A 15 -0.55 19.58 -18.99
CA SER A 15 -0.87 18.25 -18.45
C SER A 15 -1.08 17.16 -19.51
N SER A 16 -1.35 17.50 -20.78
CA SER A 16 -1.75 16.53 -21.81
C SER A 16 -0.58 15.79 -22.48
N LEU A 17 0.62 16.40 -22.51
CA LEU A 17 1.80 15.83 -23.16
C LEU A 17 2.40 14.65 -22.39
N LEU A 18 2.30 14.67 -21.05
CA LEU A 18 2.80 13.61 -20.17
C LEU A 18 1.92 12.36 -20.23
N THR A 19 0.59 12.52 -20.28
CA THR A 19 -0.36 11.41 -20.45
C THR A 19 -0.10 10.66 -21.76
N ARG A 20 0.26 11.38 -22.83
CA ARG A 20 0.56 10.80 -24.15
C ARG A 20 1.90 10.03 -24.14
N GLN A 21 2.93 10.56 -23.49
CA GLN A 21 4.21 9.84 -23.33
C GLN A 21 4.06 8.57 -22.49
N LEU A 22 3.24 8.61 -21.42
CA LEU A 22 2.90 7.43 -20.61
C LEU A 22 2.16 6.37 -21.45
N GLN A 23 1.17 6.79 -22.24
CA GLN A 23 0.44 5.91 -23.16
C GLN A 23 1.35 5.27 -24.22
N GLU A 24 2.33 6.02 -24.74
CA GLU A 24 3.31 5.52 -25.71
C GLU A 24 4.29 4.51 -25.11
N LEU A 25 4.76 4.76 -23.88
CA LEU A 25 5.60 3.82 -23.13
C LEU A 25 4.86 2.52 -22.82
N TRP A 26 3.55 2.57 -22.53
CA TRP A 26 2.73 1.39 -22.29
C TRP A 26 2.48 0.57 -23.56
N ARG A 27 2.30 1.23 -24.71
CA ARG A 27 2.08 0.56 -26.01
C ARG A 27 3.25 -0.34 -26.40
N LYS A 28 4.48 0.07 -26.08
CA LYS A 28 5.72 -0.64 -26.46
C LYS A 28 6.06 -1.86 -25.60
N SER A 29 5.31 -2.16 -24.53
CA SER A 29 5.68 -3.20 -23.54
C SER A 29 4.76 -4.44 -23.48
N ARG A 30 3.84 -4.61 -24.44
CA ARG A 30 2.75 -5.62 -24.40
C ARG A 30 3.17 -7.02 -24.88
N GLY A 31 4.25 -7.61 -24.36
CA GLY A 31 4.73 -8.89 -24.91
C GLY A 31 5.51 -9.83 -23.98
N SER A 32 5.52 -9.64 -22.67
CA SER A 32 6.26 -10.53 -21.77
C SER A 32 5.51 -10.70 -20.46
N LEU A 33 5.75 -11.79 -19.72
CA LEU A 33 5.47 -11.93 -18.29
C LEU A 33 6.18 -10.79 -17.56
N ALA A 34 5.54 -9.63 -17.55
CA ALA A 34 6.30 -8.40 -17.50
C ALA A 34 6.67 -8.06 -16.05
N PRO A 35 7.93 -7.69 -15.79
CA PRO A 35 8.38 -7.32 -14.47
C PRO A 35 7.57 -6.13 -13.95
N GLN A 36 7.35 -6.12 -12.64
CA GLN A 36 6.84 -4.97 -11.91
C GLN A 36 7.73 -3.77 -12.23
N ARG A 37 7.15 -2.69 -12.75
CA ARG A 37 7.89 -1.47 -13.10
C ARG A 37 7.55 -0.39 -12.09
N LEU A 38 8.58 0.16 -11.45
CA LEU A 38 8.45 1.37 -10.65
C LEU A 38 8.51 2.57 -11.59
N LEU A 39 7.47 3.41 -11.60
CA LEU A 39 7.44 4.66 -12.33
C LEU A 39 7.54 5.82 -11.34
N PHE A 40 8.40 6.79 -11.64
CA PHE A 40 8.67 7.92 -10.75
C PHE A 40 8.11 9.19 -11.36
N GLU A 41 7.36 9.93 -10.55
CA GLU A 41 6.90 11.27 -10.88
C GLU A 41 7.29 12.23 -9.76
N VAL A 42 7.62 13.45 -10.15
CA VAL A 42 7.91 14.52 -9.19
C VAL A 42 6.66 15.35 -9.03
N THR A 43 6.08 15.32 -7.83
CA THR A 43 4.89 16.12 -7.52
C THR A 43 5.22 17.46 -6.90
N SER A 44 6.37 17.61 -6.22
CA SER A 44 6.83 18.92 -5.73
C SER A 44 8.34 18.95 -5.48
N ALA A 45 8.87 20.13 -5.15
CA ALA A 45 10.29 20.34 -4.92
C ALA A 45 10.87 19.49 -3.75
N SER A 46 10.02 19.02 -2.82
CA SER A 46 10.42 18.28 -1.61
C SER A 46 9.88 16.85 -1.50
N LEU A 47 8.92 16.47 -2.37
CA LEU A 47 8.28 15.15 -2.36
C LEU A 47 8.39 14.48 -3.73
N TYR A 48 8.77 13.20 -3.69
CA TYR A 48 8.85 12.31 -4.83
C TYR A 48 7.68 11.35 -4.77
N THR A 49 6.90 11.26 -5.85
CA THR A 49 5.81 10.30 -5.98
C THR A 49 6.30 9.08 -6.75
N ILE A 50 6.09 7.91 -6.19
CA ILE A 50 6.53 6.64 -6.75
C ILE A 50 5.29 5.82 -7.03
N TYR A 51 5.05 5.49 -8.29
CA TYR A 51 3.99 4.61 -8.73
C TYR A 51 4.55 3.21 -8.93
N LEU A 52 3.89 2.21 -8.36
CA LEU A 52 4.20 0.81 -8.63
C LEU A 52 3.29 0.38 -9.75
N ILE A 53 3.75 0.11 -10.97
CA ILE A 53 2.87 -0.29 -12.08
C ILE A 53 3.15 -1.75 -12.46
N ARG A 54 2.11 -2.57 -12.58
CA ARG A 54 2.23 -3.87 -13.24
C ARG A 54 2.23 -3.64 -14.75
N SER A 55 3.35 -3.95 -15.38
CA SER A 55 3.50 -3.88 -16.83
C SER A 55 2.43 -4.74 -17.53
N GLY A 56 1.77 -4.21 -18.56
CA GLY A 56 0.84 -4.97 -19.41
C GLY A 56 -0.64 -5.00 -19.00
N ARG A 57 -1.03 -4.36 -17.89
CA ARG A 57 -2.46 -4.15 -17.55
C ARG A 57 -2.79 -2.66 -17.48
N PHE A 58 -3.92 -2.26 -18.05
CA PHE A 58 -4.45 -0.91 -17.85
C PHE A 58 -4.88 -0.79 -16.39
N ASP A 59 -4.23 0.11 -15.67
CA ASP A 59 -4.40 0.25 -14.24
C ASP A 59 -5.39 1.37 -13.95
N LYS A 60 -6.60 1.01 -13.53
CA LYS A 60 -7.67 1.98 -13.21
C LYS A 60 -7.41 2.74 -11.89
N ALA A 61 -6.53 2.23 -11.03
CA ALA A 61 -6.23 2.83 -9.74
C ALA A 61 -4.73 2.63 -9.40
N PRO A 62 -3.87 3.61 -9.72
CA PRO A 62 -2.45 3.48 -9.45
C PRO A 62 -2.15 3.33 -7.96
N ALA A 63 -1.24 2.42 -7.61
CA ALA A 63 -0.65 2.36 -6.28
C ALA A 63 0.52 3.33 -6.23
N ALA A 64 0.47 4.31 -5.33
CA ALA A 64 1.43 5.39 -5.27
C ALA A 64 1.89 5.65 -3.83
N ILE A 65 3.14 6.08 -3.67
CA ILE A 65 3.66 6.56 -2.39
C ILE A 65 4.33 7.92 -2.57
N ALA A 66 4.24 8.78 -1.56
CA ALA A 66 4.98 10.03 -1.52
C ALA A 66 6.11 9.93 -0.50
N ARG A 67 7.35 10.23 -0.92
CA ARG A 67 8.54 10.14 -0.07
C ARG A 67 9.41 11.37 -0.21
N ARG A 68 10.04 11.78 0.89
CA ARG A 68 11.06 12.84 0.92
C ARG A 68 12.44 12.22 0.70
N TYR A 69 13.41 13.04 0.34
CA TYR A 69 14.82 12.62 0.25
C TYR A 69 15.29 11.90 1.54
N SER A 70 14.89 12.41 2.70
CA SER A 70 15.24 11.83 4.01
C SER A 70 14.72 10.41 4.21
N ASP A 71 13.61 10.04 3.56
CA ASP A 71 13.06 8.69 3.66
C ASP A 71 13.92 7.70 2.87
N PHE A 72 14.34 8.09 1.66
CA PHE A 72 15.31 7.33 0.88
C PHE A 72 16.67 7.22 1.57
N GLU A 73 17.14 8.29 2.20
CA GLU A 73 18.40 8.30 2.95
C GLU A 73 18.33 7.34 4.14
N ARG A 74 17.20 7.34 4.87
CA ARG A 74 16.95 6.40 5.97
C ARG A 74 16.92 4.95 5.49
N LEU A 75 16.23 4.67 4.38
CA LEU A 75 16.20 3.35 3.75
C LEU A 75 17.62 2.89 3.38
N ASN A 76 18.36 3.71 2.64
CA ASN A 76 19.72 3.41 2.21
C ASN A 76 20.65 3.12 3.40
N ARG A 77 20.54 3.89 4.49
CA ARG A 77 21.30 3.64 5.70
C ARG A 77 20.96 2.29 6.34
N ARG A 78 19.66 1.98 6.54
CA ARG A 78 19.23 0.70 7.13
C ARG A 78 19.69 -0.49 6.29
N LEU A 79 19.55 -0.40 4.96
CA LEU A 79 19.99 -1.46 4.06
C LEU A 79 21.51 -1.65 4.06
N ARG A 80 22.30 -0.57 4.07
CA ARG A 80 23.77 -0.69 4.16
C ARG A 80 24.24 -1.33 5.45
N CYS A 81 23.57 -1.04 6.57
CA CYS A 81 23.89 -1.68 7.84
C CYS A 81 23.59 -3.19 7.80
N ARG A 82 22.51 -3.61 7.14
CA ARG A 82 22.05 -5.00 7.13
C ARG A 82 22.66 -5.87 6.03
N PHE A 83 22.88 -5.31 4.83
CA PHE A 83 23.24 -6.04 3.61
C PHE A 83 24.59 -5.58 3.05
N GLY A 84 25.57 -5.27 3.92
CA GLY A 84 26.83 -4.57 3.60
C GLY A 84 27.41 -4.83 2.20
N CYS A 85 27.77 -6.08 1.89
CA CYS A 85 28.34 -6.46 0.60
C CYS A 85 27.36 -6.26 -0.58
N ASP A 86 26.10 -6.68 -0.44
CA ASP A 86 25.09 -6.53 -1.50
C ASP A 86 24.80 -5.06 -1.83
N MET A 87 24.98 -4.17 -0.85
CA MET A 87 24.80 -2.72 -1.00
C MET A 87 26.07 -1.97 -1.46
N ALA A 88 27.23 -2.63 -1.54
CA ALA A 88 28.52 -1.98 -1.80
C ALA A 88 28.55 -1.30 -3.18
N GLY A 89 27.98 -1.95 -4.21
CA GLY A 89 27.92 -1.43 -5.58
C GLY A 89 26.75 -0.48 -5.86
N ILE A 90 25.83 -0.29 -4.91
CA ILE A 90 24.60 0.47 -5.16
C ILE A 90 24.86 1.96 -4.90
N ALA A 91 24.76 2.76 -5.95
CA ALA A 91 24.91 4.22 -5.87
C ALA A 91 23.69 4.87 -5.19
N PHE A 92 23.93 5.92 -4.39
CA PHE A 92 22.89 6.74 -3.78
C PHE A 92 23.15 8.23 -4.05
N PRO A 93 22.13 9.02 -4.46
CA PRO A 93 22.33 10.44 -4.77
C PRO A 93 22.76 11.24 -3.54
N ARG A 94 23.85 12.01 -3.66
CA ARG A 94 24.39 12.82 -2.54
C ARG A 94 23.49 14.01 -2.20
N LYS A 95 23.49 14.39 -0.92
CA LYS A 95 22.84 15.61 -0.43
C LYS A 95 23.58 16.83 -0.99
N ARG A 96 22.85 17.81 -1.52
CA ARG A 96 23.42 19.08 -1.99
C ARG A 96 23.14 20.16 -0.95
N LEU A 97 24.13 21.01 -0.68
CA LEU A 97 24.01 22.10 0.32
C LEU A 97 23.39 23.38 -0.29
N ARG A 98 23.41 23.54 -1.62
CA ARG A 98 22.83 24.69 -2.35
C ARG A 98 22.08 24.20 -3.60
N ARG A 99 21.09 24.98 -4.07
CA ARG A 99 20.27 24.71 -5.29
C ARG A 99 19.51 23.36 -5.28
N ASN A 100 19.00 22.95 -4.12
CA ASN A 100 18.28 21.67 -3.96
C ASN A 100 16.98 21.56 -4.76
N PHE A 101 16.36 22.70 -5.08
CA PHE A 101 15.01 22.78 -5.64
C PHE A 101 15.00 23.22 -7.11
N THR A 102 16.15 23.21 -7.79
CA THR A 102 16.16 23.45 -9.24
C THR A 102 15.54 22.26 -9.96
N ALA A 103 14.76 22.50 -11.01
CA ALA A 103 14.15 21.45 -11.83
C ALA A 103 15.19 20.41 -12.30
N GLU A 104 16.39 20.87 -12.67
CA GLU A 104 17.52 20.00 -13.03
C GLU A 104 17.97 19.08 -11.87
N THR A 105 18.13 19.61 -10.66
CA THR A 105 18.53 18.81 -9.49
C THR A 105 17.45 17.80 -9.14
N ILE A 106 16.19 18.22 -9.23
CA ILE A 106 15.04 17.36 -8.97
C ILE A 106 14.98 16.22 -10.01
N ALA A 107 15.09 16.52 -11.31
CA ALA A 107 15.10 15.50 -12.36
C ALA A 107 16.26 14.49 -12.21
N LYS A 108 17.48 14.98 -11.94
CA LYS A 108 18.66 14.13 -11.68
C LYS A 108 18.45 13.22 -10.46
N ARG A 109 17.88 13.75 -9.37
CA ARG A 109 17.57 12.97 -8.17
C ARG A 109 16.48 11.93 -8.42
N SER A 110 15.42 12.29 -9.13
CA SER A 110 14.34 11.35 -9.47
C SER A 110 14.87 10.17 -10.27
N ARG A 111 15.72 10.42 -11.27
CA ARG A 111 16.38 9.36 -12.04
C ARG A 111 17.28 8.50 -11.16
N ALA A 112 18.05 9.11 -10.26
CA ALA A 112 18.91 8.36 -9.35
C ALA A 112 18.11 7.51 -8.35
N PHE A 113 16.96 7.99 -7.86
CA PHE A 113 16.07 7.21 -6.99
C PHE A 113 15.38 6.07 -7.72
N GLU A 114 14.99 6.28 -8.98
CA GLU A 114 14.48 5.22 -9.85
C GLU A 114 15.50 4.10 -10.02
N GLN A 115 16.74 4.45 -10.35
CA GLN A 115 17.84 3.49 -10.48
C GLN A 115 18.14 2.80 -9.15
N PHE A 116 18.19 3.56 -8.05
CA PHE A 116 18.40 3.02 -6.70
C PHE A 116 17.36 1.94 -6.36
N LEU A 117 16.06 2.25 -6.44
CA LEU A 117 15.02 1.28 -6.13
C LEU A 117 14.98 0.10 -7.11
N SER A 118 15.33 0.31 -8.38
CA SER A 118 15.43 -0.76 -9.37
C SER A 118 16.55 -1.75 -9.03
N HIS A 119 17.74 -1.25 -8.63
CA HIS A 119 18.84 -2.10 -8.18
C HIS A 119 18.47 -2.87 -6.91
N LEU A 120 17.86 -2.20 -5.92
CA LEU A 120 17.39 -2.88 -4.71
C LEU A 120 16.40 -4.02 -5.03
N HIS A 121 15.46 -3.77 -5.95
CA HIS A 121 14.47 -4.78 -6.33
C HIS A 121 15.08 -5.97 -7.09
N SER A 122 16.21 -5.80 -7.79
CA SER A 122 16.89 -6.90 -8.47
C SER A 122 17.58 -7.89 -7.52
N ILE A 123 17.82 -7.50 -6.26
CA ILE A 123 18.47 -8.34 -5.26
C ILE A 123 17.40 -9.02 -4.41
N ALA A 124 17.31 -10.36 -4.49
CA ALA A 124 16.20 -11.11 -3.88
C ALA A 124 16.10 -10.93 -2.36
N GLU A 125 17.24 -10.95 -1.65
CA GLU A 125 17.30 -10.78 -0.20
C GLU A 125 16.83 -9.39 0.25
N ILE A 126 17.28 -8.34 -0.46
CA ILE A 126 16.84 -6.96 -0.21
C ILE A 126 15.36 -6.80 -0.54
N ARG A 127 14.90 -7.31 -1.69
CA ARG A 127 13.50 -7.18 -2.12
C ARG A 127 12.51 -7.79 -1.13
N ARG A 128 12.88 -8.90 -0.47
CA ARG A 128 12.05 -9.57 0.54
C ARG A 128 12.24 -9.00 1.94
N SER A 129 13.21 -8.10 2.13
CA SER A 129 13.50 -7.51 3.43
C SER A 129 12.37 -6.61 3.92
N PRO A 130 12.12 -6.59 5.25
CA PRO A 130 11.15 -5.67 5.83
C PRO A 130 11.50 -4.21 5.52
N GLU A 131 12.79 -3.82 5.54
CA GLU A 131 13.22 -2.45 5.26
C GLU A 131 12.78 -1.97 3.88
N PHE A 132 12.92 -2.82 2.85
CA PHE A 132 12.51 -2.48 1.50
C PHE A 132 10.98 -2.46 1.35
N LEU A 133 10.29 -3.45 1.90
CA LEU A 133 8.83 -3.58 1.75
C LEU A 133 8.09 -2.47 2.51
N GLU A 134 8.48 -2.20 3.75
CA GLU A 134 7.89 -1.16 4.60
C GLU A 134 8.07 0.24 4.04
N PHE A 135 9.17 0.48 3.32
CA PHE A 135 9.37 1.74 2.63
C PHE A 135 8.18 2.09 1.73
N PHE A 136 7.48 1.09 1.17
CA PHE A 136 6.29 1.30 0.37
C PHE A 136 5.04 1.52 1.21
N PHE A 137 4.66 0.56 2.06
CA PHE A 137 3.30 0.60 2.65
C PHE A 137 3.25 1.00 4.13
N LEU A 138 4.35 1.04 4.89
CA LEU A 138 4.27 1.22 6.35
C LEU A 138 3.64 2.55 6.76
N GLN A 139 4.01 3.65 6.10
CA GLN A 139 3.39 4.97 6.38
C GLN A 139 1.89 4.98 6.13
N ASP A 140 1.44 4.24 5.11
CA ASP A 140 0.01 4.13 4.77
C ASP A 140 -0.71 3.28 5.81
N LEU A 141 -0.13 2.14 6.25
CA LEU A 141 -0.72 1.32 7.32
C LEU A 141 -0.86 2.14 8.62
N GLN A 142 0.18 2.87 9.01
CA GLN A 142 0.16 3.73 10.20
C GLN A 142 -0.87 4.87 10.07
N ALA A 143 -0.97 5.50 8.91
CA ALA A 143 -1.95 6.56 8.67
C ALA A 143 -3.38 6.01 8.67
N ALA A 144 -3.60 4.89 7.98
CA ALA A 144 -4.90 4.24 7.90
C ALA A 144 -5.37 3.76 9.28
N GLN A 145 -4.49 3.15 10.07
CA GLN A 145 -4.77 2.75 11.46
C GLN A 145 -5.19 3.97 12.30
N ARG A 146 -4.41 5.07 12.29
CA ARG A 146 -4.78 6.28 13.03
C ARG A 146 -6.15 6.82 12.61
N LEU A 147 -6.43 6.89 11.31
CA LEU A 147 -7.70 7.36 10.78
C LEU A 147 -8.86 6.43 11.20
N THR A 148 -8.67 5.12 11.18
CA THR A 148 -9.65 4.14 11.69
C THR A 148 -9.90 4.35 13.19
N CYS A 149 -8.86 4.60 13.98
CA CYS A 149 -8.97 4.86 15.42
C CYS A 149 -9.74 6.15 15.73
N THR A 150 -9.64 7.18 14.87
CA THR A 150 -10.38 8.44 15.02
C THR A 150 -11.75 8.42 14.37
N GLY A 151 -12.20 7.29 13.82
CA GLY A 151 -13.51 7.14 13.17
C GLY A 151 -13.61 7.78 11.78
N MET A 152 -12.48 8.19 11.18
CA MET A 152 -12.42 8.73 9.82
C MET A 152 -12.38 7.60 8.78
N TYR A 153 -13.45 6.81 8.72
CA TYR A 153 -13.44 5.54 7.99
C TYR A 153 -13.31 5.70 6.48
N ARG A 154 -13.84 6.79 5.90
CA ARG A 154 -13.75 7.04 4.45
C ARG A 154 -12.32 7.33 4.01
N GLU A 155 -11.61 8.16 4.76
CA GLU A 155 -10.19 8.47 4.53
C GLU A 155 -9.30 7.29 4.88
N ALA A 156 -9.62 6.56 5.95
CA ALA A 156 -8.94 5.34 6.33
C ALA A 156 -9.05 4.30 5.20
N LEU A 157 -10.25 4.10 4.66
CA LEU A 157 -10.51 3.15 3.57
C LEU A 157 -9.65 3.46 2.34
N ALA A 158 -9.57 4.72 1.92
CA ALA A 158 -8.72 5.12 0.80
C ALA A 158 -7.24 4.78 1.05
N THR A 159 -6.77 4.96 2.29
CA THR A 159 -5.39 4.68 2.69
C THR A 159 -5.11 3.18 2.78
N TRP A 160 -6.00 2.40 3.39
CA TRP A 160 -5.94 0.93 3.43
C TRP A 160 -5.97 0.33 2.01
N ALA A 161 -6.83 0.84 1.13
CA ALA A 161 -6.92 0.38 -0.25
C ALA A 161 -5.63 0.66 -1.03
N ASN A 162 -4.94 1.77 -0.76
CA ASN A 162 -3.63 2.01 -1.36
C ASN A 162 -2.58 1.03 -0.83
N ALA A 163 -2.52 0.81 0.48
CA ALA A 163 -1.62 -0.18 1.09
C ALA A 163 -1.85 -1.59 0.54
N TYR A 164 -3.12 -1.99 0.36
CA TYR A 164 -3.50 -3.24 -0.29
C TYR A 164 -2.91 -3.34 -1.71
N ARG A 165 -3.12 -2.31 -2.55
CA ARG A 165 -2.59 -2.31 -3.92
C ARG A 165 -1.06 -2.34 -3.94
N LEU A 166 -0.39 -1.68 -3.00
CA LEU A 166 1.07 -1.72 -2.88
C LEU A 166 1.55 -3.15 -2.55
N GLN A 167 0.93 -3.78 -1.55
CA GLN A 167 1.27 -5.14 -1.11
C GLN A 167 0.98 -6.18 -2.19
N ASP A 168 -0.16 -6.08 -2.88
CA ASP A 168 -0.51 -6.92 -4.03
C ASP A 168 0.53 -6.81 -5.13
N ARG A 169 0.89 -5.57 -5.51
CA ARG A 169 1.87 -5.37 -6.57
C ARG A 169 3.22 -5.97 -6.19
N LEU A 170 3.69 -5.71 -4.96
CA LEU A 170 4.96 -6.24 -4.43
C LEU A 170 4.93 -7.76 -4.20
N GLY A 171 3.78 -8.43 -4.35
CA GLY A 171 3.65 -9.87 -4.21
C GLY A 171 3.75 -10.36 -2.75
N VAL A 172 3.32 -9.54 -1.78
CA VAL A 172 3.44 -9.83 -0.34
C VAL A 172 2.10 -10.06 0.35
N CYS A 173 1.10 -10.56 -0.39
CA CYS A 173 -0.24 -10.87 0.11
C CYS A 173 -0.26 -12.01 1.15
N GLY A 174 0.81 -12.80 1.27
CA GLY A 174 0.91 -13.84 2.30
C GLY A 174 1.47 -13.34 3.64
N SER A 175 1.80 -12.05 3.78
CA SER A 175 2.43 -11.51 4.98
C SER A 175 1.41 -11.19 6.08
N GLY A 176 1.84 -11.23 7.36
CA GLY A 176 0.98 -10.83 8.49
C GLY A 176 0.45 -9.39 8.36
N ARG A 177 1.24 -8.49 7.75
CA ARG A 177 0.78 -7.12 7.44
C ARG A 177 -0.34 -7.06 6.43
N PHE A 178 -0.43 -8.02 5.52
CA PHE A 178 -1.55 -8.08 4.58
C PHE A 178 -2.85 -8.46 5.29
N LEU A 179 -2.80 -9.37 6.27
CA LEU A 179 -3.95 -9.67 7.12
C LEU A 179 -4.41 -8.43 7.90
N LEU A 180 -3.49 -7.61 8.39
CA LEU A 180 -3.83 -6.33 9.03
C LEU A 180 -4.50 -5.37 8.05
N THR A 181 -4.00 -5.26 6.82
CA THR A 181 -4.64 -4.47 5.76
C THR A 181 -6.08 -4.95 5.50
N LEU A 182 -6.31 -6.26 5.39
CA LEU A 182 -7.65 -6.84 5.21
C LEU A 182 -8.57 -6.56 6.40
N ALA A 183 -8.04 -6.59 7.63
CA ALA A 183 -8.80 -6.24 8.82
C ALA A 183 -9.23 -4.75 8.78
N GLY A 184 -8.30 -3.86 8.41
CA GLY A 184 -8.57 -2.43 8.24
C GLY A 184 -9.64 -2.15 7.18
N LEU A 185 -9.54 -2.80 6.03
CA LEU A 185 -10.55 -2.73 4.96
C LEU A 185 -11.91 -3.24 5.44
N ALA A 186 -11.96 -4.42 6.05
CA ALA A 186 -13.21 -5.02 6.54
C ALA A 186 -13.92 -4.11 7.55
N VAL A 187 -13.17 -3.54 8.50
CA VAL A 187 -13.70 -2.60 9.50
C VAL A 187 -14.23 -1.34 8.82
N CYS A 188 -13.46 -0.71 7.93
CA CYS A 188 -13.89 0.54 7.30
C CYS A 188 -15.12 0.32 6.39
N HIS A 189 -15.15 -0.75 5.60
CA HIS A 189 -16.32 -1.10 4.79
C HIS A 189 -17.55 -1.37 5.66
N GLN A 190 -17.40 -2.10 6.78
CA GLN A 190 -18.52 -2.37 7.68
C GLN A 190 -19.09 -1.08 8.30
N GLU A 191 -18.22 -0.15 8.73
CA GLU A 191 -18.64 1.13 9.33
C GLU A 191 -19.25 2.09 8.30
N LEU A 192 -18.96 1.89 7.01
CA LEU A 192 -19.56 2.62 5.89
C LEU A 192 -20.79 1.91 5.29
N ASP A 193 -21.26 0.83 5.93
CA ASP A 193 -22.39 -0.02 5.49
C ASP A 193 -22.19 -0.71 4.13
N GLU A 194 -20.94 -0.86 3.69
CA GLU A 194 -20.53 -1.60 2.49
C GLU A 194 -20.31 -3.09 2.83
N LEU A 195 -21.36 -3.73 3.34
CA LEU A 195 -21.27 -5.04 4.00
C LEU A 195 -20.75 -6.17 3.09
N GLY A 196 -21.03 -6.11 1.78
CA GLY A 196 -20.54 -7.07 0.79
C GLY A 196 -19.02 -7.01 0.60
N GLU A 197 -18.44 -5.81 0.62
CA GLU A 197 -16.99 -5.59 0.52
C GLU A 197 -16.31 -6.01 1.83
N ALA A 198 -16.90 -5.67 2.98
CA ALA A 198 -16.42 -6.12 4.28
C ALA A 198 -16.36 -7.65 4.38
N HIS A 199 -17.42 -8.33 3.92
CA HIS A 199 -17.47 -9.78 3.85
C HIS A 199 -16.37 -10.35 2.95
N SER A 200 -16.18 -9.77 1.76
CA SER A 200 -15.17 -10.23 0.81
C SER A 200 -13.74 -10.09 1.35
N CYS A 201 -13.46 -9.03 2.12
CA CYS A 201 -12.19 -8.88 2.84
C CYS A 201 -11.98 -10.01 3.86
N CYS A 202 -13.03 -10.40 4.59
CA CYS A 202 -12.97 -11.51 5.54
C CYS A 202 -12.77 -12.85 4.84
N GLU A 203 -13.46 -13.10 3.71
CA GLU A 203 -13.26 -14.31 2.90
C GLU A 203 -11.80 -14.44 2.46
N GLN A 204 -11.22 -13.37 1.93
CA GLN A 204 -9.82 -13.35 1.50
C GLN A 204 -8.86 -13.60 2.66
N ALA A 205 -9.11 -13.01 3.84
CA ALA A 205 -8.28 -13.23 5.02
C ALA A 205 -8.37 -14.69 5.50
N LEU A 206 -9.56 -15.28 5.52
CA LEU A 206 -9.76 -16.66 5.96
C LEU A 206 -9.14 -17.68 5.00
N GLN A 207 -9.09 -17.39 3.69
CA GLN A 207 -8.35 -18.18 2.70
C GLN A 207 -6.85 -18.21 3.01
N LEU A 208 -6.26 -17.05 3.33
CA LEU A 208 -4.84 -16.96 3.72
C LEU A 208 -4.54 -17.66 5.05
N LEU A 209 -5.54 -17.71 5.92
CA LEU A 209 -5.45 -18.34 7.24
C LEU A 209 -5.84 -19.82 7.25
N GLU A 210 -6.18 -20.45 6.12
CA GLU A 210 -6.64 -21.86 6.09
C GLU A 210 -5.70 -22.82 6.82
N ALA A 211 -4.38 -22.65 6.66
CA ALA A 211 -3.37 -23.47 7.31
C ALA A 211 -2.83 -22.90 8.65
N GLN A 212 -3.32 -21.75 9.11
CA GLN A 212 -2.78 -21.01 10.26
C GLN A 212 -3.74 -21.00 11.46
N GLY A 213 -3.98 -22.18 12.04
CA GLY A 213 -4.96 -22.38 13.13
C GLY A 213 -4.71 -21.57 14.41
N SER A 214 -3.48 -21.13 14.66
CA SER A 214 -3.09 -20.38 15.87
C SER A 214 -2.91 -18.88 15.65
N HIS A 215 -3.22 -18.36 14.45
CA HIS A 215 -3.01 -16.94 14.16
C HIS A 215 -3.95 -16.06 14.99
N PRO A 216 -3.48 -14.97 15.65
CA PRO A 216 -4.30 -14.16 16.56
C PRO A 216 -5.51 -13.50 15.88
N LEU A 217 -5.40 -13.18 14.58
CA LEU A 217 -6.52 -12.62 13.79
C LEU A 217 -7.54 -13.67 13.31
N LEU A 218 -7.30 -14.97 13.46
CA LEU A 218 -8.21 -16.00 12.95
C LEU A 218 -9.60 -15.92 13.61
N GLY A 219 -9.64 -15.91 14.95
CA GLY A 219 -10.89 -15.77 15.70
C GLY A 219 -11.66 -14.49 15.33
N PRO A 220 -11.03 -13.30 15.39
CA PRO A 220 -11.63 -12.04 14.97
C PRO A 220 -12.19 -12.05 13.54
N PHE A 221 -11.47 -12.63 12.57
CA PHE A 221 -11.97 -12.75 11.19
C PHE A 221 -13.15 -13.71 11.07
N LEU A 222 -13.12 -14.86 11.75
CA LEU A 222 -14.23 -15.82 11.75
C LEU A 222 -15.51 -15.19 12.33
N GLN A 223 -15.39 -14.46 13.45
CA GLN A 223 -16.51 -13.75 14.05
C GLN A 223 -17.12 -12.70 13.10
N ALA A 224 -16.26 -11.85 12.53
CA ALA A 224 -16.70 -10.83 11.58
C ALA A 224 -17.34 -11.46 10.33
N HIS A 225 -16.74 -12.52 9.78
CA HIS A 225 -17.29 -13.24 8.64
C HIS A 225 -18.67 -13.83 8.92
N VAL A 226 -18.86 -14.53 10.05
CA VAL A 226 -20.16 -15.13 10.43
C VAL A 226 -21.24 -14.06 10.54
N HIS A 227 -20.94 -12.94 11.20
CA HIS A 227 -21.86 -11.82 11.37
C HIS A 227 -22.22 -11.17 10.02
N LEU A 228 -21.22 -10.84 9.20
CA LEU A 228 -21.42 -10.23 7.90
C LEU A 228 -22.16 -11.16 6.94
N ALA A 229 -21.83 -12.45 6.93
CA ALA A 229 -22.46 -13.45 6.06
C ALA A 229 -23.96 -13.55 6.34
N TRP A 230 -24.36 -13.52 7.61
CA TRP A 230 -25.77 -13.46 7.98
C TRP A 230 -26.45 -12.19 7.44
N LYS A 231 -25.82 -11.02 7.58
CA LYS A 231 -26.38 -9.75 7.08
C LYS A 231 -26.52 -9.70 5.56
N VAL A 232 -25.56 -10.28 4.82
CA VAL A 232 -25.57 -10.26 3.34
C VAL A 232 -26.22 -11.51 2.72
N GLY A 233 -26.76 -12.42 3.53
CA GLY A 233 -27.43 -13.64 3.05
C GLY A 233 -26.50 -14.69 2.42
N LYS A 234 -25.22 -14.71 2.80
CA LYS A 234 -24.22 -15.70 2.34
C LYS A 234 -24.08 -16.88 3.30
N ASP A 235 -23.52 -17.99 2.81
CA ASP A 235 -23.24 -19.16 3.65
C ASP A 235 -22.14 -18.88 4.68
N LYS A 236 -22.30 -19.45 5.87
CA LYS A 236 -21.41 -19.25 7.03
C LYS A 236 -21.05 -20.54 7.77
N ARG A 237 -21.58 -21.69 7.35
CA ARG A 237 -21.45 -22.97 8.07
C ARG A 237 -20.00 -23.36 8.34
N ARG A 238 -19.13 -23.22 7.34
CA ARG A 238 -17.69 -23.53 7.49
C ARG A 238 -17.01 -22.64 8.53
N SER A 239 -17.31 -21.35 8.52
CA SER A 239 -16.74 -20.38 9.47
C SER A 239 -17.31 -20.59 10.88
N GLU A 240 -18.59 -20.95 11.01
CA GLU A 240 -19.22 -21.29 12.30
C GLU A 240 -18.60 -22.54 12.92
N ALA A 241 -18.43 -23.62 12.14
CA ALA A 241 -17.78 -24.85 12.61
C ALA A 241 -16.36 -24.58 13.08
N ARG A 242 -15.57 -23.86 12.26
CA ARG A 242 -14.19 -23.52 12.61
C ARG A 242 -14.08 -22.59 13.82
N LEU A 243 -15.02 -21.68 14.00
CA LEU A 243 -15.12 -20.85 15.20
C LEU A 243 -15.50 -21.70 16.42
N GLN A 244 -16.33 -22.73 16.25
CA GLN A 244 -16.69 -23.68 17.30
C GLN A 244 -15.49 -24.53 17.72
N ASP A 245 -14.70 -25.05 16.77
CA ASP A 245 -13.47 -25.80 17.06
C ASP A 245 -12.49 -24.96 17.91
N LEU A 246 -12.35 -23.66 17.60
CA LEU A 246 -11.50 -22.74 18.38
C LEU A 246 -12.01 -22.53 19.81
N ARG A 247 -13.33 -22.60 20.04
CA ARG A 247 -13.92 -22.50 21.39
C ARG A 247 -13.61 -23.72 22.21
N GLU A 248 -13.75 -24.90 21.61
CA GLU A 248 -13.49 -26.19 22.24
C GLU A 248 -12.00 -26.37 22.56
N ALA A 249 -11.12 -25.78 21.76
CA ALA A 249 -9.69 -25.70 22.03
C ALA A 249 -9.31 -24.74 23.19
N GLY A 250 -10.29 -24.09 23.86
CA GLY A 250 -10.06 -23.33 25.09
C GLY A 250 -9.85 -21.82 24.91
N LEU A 251 -10.22 -21.23 23.78
CA LEU A 251 -10.25 -19.77 23.62
C LEU A 251 -11.64 -19.21 23.99
N PRO A 252 -11.85 -18.63 25.19
CA PRO A 252 -13.16 -18.11 25.59
C PRO A 252 -13.61 -16.94 24.69
N LEU A 253 -14.80 -17.08 24.08
CA LEU A 253 -15.42 -16.10 23.16
C LEU A 253 -15.54 -14.68 23.72
N GLN A 254 -15.83 -14.58 25.01
CA GLN A 254 -16.14 -13.31 25.66
C GLN A 254 -14.92 -12.38 25.78
N GLN A 255 -13.73 -12.87 25.42
CA GLN A 255 -12.48 -12.13 25.45
C GLN A 255 -11.81 -12.01 24.07
N GLN A 256 -12.40 -12.58 23.01
CA GLN A 256 -11.80 -12.45 21.68
C GLN A 256 -12.03 -11.03 21.16
N PRO A 257 -10.95 -10.31 20.82
CA PRO A 257 -11.09 -8.93 20.39
C PRO A 257 -11.80 -8.84 19.04
N THR A 258 -12.54 -7.76 18.84
CA THR A 258 -13.06 -7.45 17.49
C THR A 258 -11.91 -7.14 16.53
N LEU A 259 -12.14 -7.20 15.21
CA LEU A 259 -11.14 -6.77 14.23
C LEU A 259 -10.67 -5.33 14.50
N LYS A 260 -11.58 -4.45 14.91
CA LYS A 260 -11.27 -3.06 15.28
C LYS A 260 -10.38 -2.98 16.52
N GLU A 261 -10.65 -3.77 17.55
CA GLU A 261 -9.80 -3.83 18.74
C GLU A 261 -8.41 -4.39 18.44
N CYS A 262 -8.30 -5.38 17.54
CA CYS A 262 -7.01 -5.87 17.07
C CYS A 262 -6.22 -4.76 16.37
N LEU A 263 -6.88 -4.01 15.48
CA LEU A 263 -6.25 -2.86 14.80
C LEU A 263 -5.77 -1.81 15.80
N ILE A 264 -6.50 -1.53 16.88
CA ILE A 264 -6.08 -0.54 17.88
C ILE A 264 -4.87 -1.02 18.69
N LYS A 265 -4.80 -2.33 18.99
CA LYS A 265 -3.73 -2.93 19.79
C LYS A 265 -2.44 -3.20 19.00
N GLU A 266 -2.54 -3.36 17.69
CA GLU A 266 -1.39 -3.67 16.85
C GLU A 266 -0.39 -2.49 16.83
N SER A 267 0.87 -2.75 17.22
CA SER A 267 1.92 -1.74 17.14
C SER A 267 2.61 -1.78 15.77
N LEU A 268 2.44 -0.71 15.00
CA LEU A 268 3.13 -0.49 13.74
C LEU A 268 4.32 0.46 13.95
N GLU A 269 5.37 -0.03 14.62
CA GLU A 269 6.66 0.68 14.80
C GLU A 269 7.63 0.47 13.61
#